data_AF-A0A822H0C7-F1
#
_entry.id   AF-A0A822H0C7-F1
#
_cell.length_a   1.000
_cell.length_b   1.000
_cell.length_c   1.000
_cell.angle_alpha   90.00
_cell.angle_beta   90.00
_cell.angle_gamma   90.00
#
_symmetry.space_group_name_H-M   'P 1'
#
loop_
_entity.id
_entity.type
_entity.pdbx_description
1 polymer ?
#
loop_
_entity_poly.entity_id
_entity_poly.type
_entity_poly.pdbx_seq_one_letter_code
_entity_poly.pdbx_strand_id
1 'polypeptide(L)'
;NRHCLLDITPSAIEQLNYAECYPIVIYFKVSNRRIIKQIRNEHGKLYQKSSRRLFENAERLEYFYSYLFTSIINLDSSINWYEKLKSQIEFQQEESIWMSNERFIEKDLLKSDEYF
;
A
#
# COMPACT_ATOMS: atom_id res chain seq x y z
N ASN A 1 -10.56 17.66 -1.13
CA ASN A 1 -9.94 16.39 -1.55
C ASN A 1 -8.80 16.06 -0.61
N ARG A 2 -8.90 14.98 0.17
CA ARG A 2 -7.86 14.53 1.12
C ARG A 2 -7.77 13.00 1.03
N HIS A 3 -6.56 12.45 1.14
CA HIS A 3 -6.35 11.00 1.18
C HIS A 3 -6.31 10.51 2.63
N CYS A 4 -6.95 9.38 2.90
CA CYS A 4 -6.83 8.68 4.18
C CYS A 4 -5.49 7.93 4.24
N LEU A 5 -4.74 8.08 5.33
CA LEU A 5 -3.52 7.32 5.58
C LEU A 5 -3.85 6.10 6.44
N LEU A 6 -3.50 4.90 5.97
CA LEU A 6 -3.86 3.64 6.60
C LEU A 6 -2.59 2.82 6.92
N ASP A 7 -2.40 2.46 8.19
CA ASP A 7 -1.42 1.45 8.62
C ASP A 7 -2.16 0.14 8.89
N ILE A 8 -2.27 -0.70 7.86
CA ILE A 8 -3.12 -1.90 7.83
C ILE A 8 -2.36 -3.11 7.30
N THR A 9 -2.95 -4.30 7.47
CA THR A 9 -2.37 -5.56 6.98
C THR A 9 -2.66 -5.80 5.49
N PRO A 10 -1.87 -6.64 4.80
CA PRO A 10 -2.15 -7.02 3.41
C PRO A 10 -3.56 -7.55 3.18
N SER A 11 -4.10 -8.35 4.11
CA SER A 11 -5.47 -8.86 4.01
C SER A 11 -6.53 -7.74 4.06
N ALA A 12 -6.29 -6.67 4.80
CA ALA A 12 -7.19 -5.51 4.80
C ALA A 12 -7.12 -4.74 3.46
N ILE A 13 -5.96 -4.70 2.80
CA ILE A 13 -5.83 -4.14 1.45
C ILE A 13 -6.67 -4.95 0.45
N GLU A 14 -6.63 -6.28 0.53
CA GLU A 14 -7.47 -7.15 -0.31
C GLU A 14 -8.97 -6.89 -0.09
N GLN A 15 -9.39 -6.70 1.17
CA GLN A 15 -10.77 -6.33 1.48
C GLN A 15 -11.17 -4.98 0.88
N LEU A 16 -10.26 -3.99 0.89
CA LEU A 16 -10.50 -2.70 0.24
C LEU A 16 -10.58 -2.82 -1.28
N ASN A 17 -9.73 -3.65 -1.91
CA ASN A 17 -9.82 -3.94 -3.34
C ASN A 17 -11.15 -4.64 -3.68
N TYR A 18 -11.58 -5.59 -2.86
CA TYR A 18 -12.87 -6.26 -3.01
C TYR A 18 -14.06 -5.30 -2.86
N ALA A 19 -13.96 -4.35 -1.94
CA ALA A 19 -14.95 -3.29 -1.75
C ALA A 19 -14.82 -2.12 -2.76
N GLU A 20 -14.13 -2.33 -3.88
CA GLU A 20 -13.95 -1.36 -4.97
C GLU A 20 -13.32 -0.01 -4.52
N CYS A 21 -12.62 0.01 -3.39
CA CYS A 21 -11.95 1.22 -2.88
C CYS A 21 -10.57 1.44 -3.52
N TYR A 22 -9.97 0.39 -4.09
CA TYR A 22 -8.70 0.38 -4.84
C TYR A 22 -7.63 1.36 -4.29
N PRO A 23 -7.13 1.13 -3.07
CA PRO A 23 -6.21 2.06 -2.43
C PRO A 23 -4.88 2.17 -3.18
N ILE A 24 -4.26 3.35 -3.12
CA ILE A 24 -2.87 3.55 -3.53
C ILE A 24 -1.97 2.89 -2.47
N VAL A 25 -1.23 1.85 -2.86
CA VAL A 25 -0.38 1.06 -1.96
C VAL A 25 1.09 1.28 -2.33
N ILE A 26 1.78 2.09 -1.53
CA ILE A 26 3.19 2.45 -1.76
C ILE A 26 4.09 1.63 -0.84
N TYR A 27 4.93 0.78 -1.45
CA TYR A 27 5.92 0.01 -0.73
C TYR A 27 7.29 0.71 -0.74
N PHE A 28 7.88 0.85 0.45
CA PHE A 28 9.23 1.38 0.61
C PHE A 28 10.25 0.25 0.60
N LYS A 29 10.91 0.08 -0.55
CA LYS A 29 11.95 -0.93 -0.74
C LYS A 29 13.26 -0.47 -0.13
N VAL A 30 13.87 -1.33 0.67
CA VAL A 30 15.14 -1.08 1.37
C VAL A 30 16.14 -2.14 0.98
N SER A 31 17.36 -1.73 0.60
CA SER A 31 18.40 -2.69 0.19
C SER A 31 19.13 -3.33 1.37
N ASN A 32 19.11 -2.70 2.54
CA ASN A 32 19.72 -3.24 3.75
C ASN A 32 19.20 -2.58 5.04
N ARG A 33 19.36 -3.27 6.17
CA ARG A 33 18.96 -2.78 7.51
C ARG A 33 19.65 -1.50 7.98
N ARG A 34 20.82 -1.13 7.41
CA ARG A 34 21.56 0.07 7.85
C ARG A 34 20.83 1.34 7.41
N ILE A 35 20.23 1.32 6.22
CA ILE A 35 19.40 2.42 5.69
C ILE A 35 18.23 2.71 6.66
N ILE A 36 17.52 1.67 7.10
CA ILE A 36 16.43 1.83 8.09
C ILE A 36 16.95 2.46 9.39
N LYS A 37 18.14 2.05 9.87
CA LYS A 37 18.74 2.63 11.07
C LYS A 37 19.08 4.11 10.87
N GLN A 38 19.64 4.47 9.72
CA GLN A 38 19.98 5.86 9.38
C GLN A 38 18.73 6.75 9.35
N ILE A 39 17.72 6.40 8.56
CA ILE A 39 16.47 7.17 8.43
C ILE A 39 15.80 7.38 9.80
N ARG A 40 15.79 6.34 10.64
CA ARG A 40 15.21 6.44 12.00
C ARG A 40 16.04 7.29 12.97
N ASN A 41 17.33 7.46 12.73
CA ASN A 41 18.14 8.38 13.52
C ASN A 41 17.89 9.84 13.09
N GLU A 42 17.66 10.07 11.79
CA GLU A 42 17.38 11.40 11.22
C GLU A 42 15.95 11.89 11.57
N HIS A 43 14.96 10.99 11.55
CA HIS A 43 13.54 11.35 11.72
C HIS A 43 12.91 10.88 13.05
N GLY A 44 13.68 10.22 13.92
CA GLY A 44 13.25 9.76 15.23
C GLY A 44 12.69 8.33 15.27
N LYS A 45 12.57 7.79 16.48
CA LYS A 45 12.10 6.42 16.75
C LYS A 45 10.63 6.43 17.21
N LEU A 46 9.72 6.68 16.27
CA LEU A 46 8.28 6.62 16.57
C LEU A 46 7.77 5.17 16.74
N TYR A 47 8.46 4.20 16.13
CA TYR A 47 8.03 2.79 16.12
C TYR A 47 8.94 1.88 16.96
N GLN A 48 8.35 1.02 17.80
CA GLN A 48 9.11 0.22 18.78
C GLN A 48 9.89 -0.97 18.17
N LYS A 49 9.57 -1.44 16.95
CA LYS A 49 10.33 -2.56 16.34
C LYS A 49 11.76 -2.14 15.99
N SER A 50 12.71 -3.08 16.08
CA SER A 50 14.11 -2.84 15.71
C SER A 50 14.28 -2.70 14.18
N SER A 51 15.35 -2.03 13.72
CA SER A 51 15.67 -1.93 12.29
C SER A 51 15.83 -3.30 11.63
N ARG A 52 16.29 -4.31 12.38
CA ARG A 52 16.36 -5.71 11.91
C ARG A 52 14.98 -6.27 11.63
N ARG A 53 14.06 -6.19 12.62
CA ARG A 53 12.68 -6.69 12.47
C ARG A 53 11.92 -5.95 11.37
N LEU A 54 12.17 -4.65 11.20
CA LEU A 54 11.57 -3.88 10.11
C LEU A 54 12.09 -4.33 8.75
N PHE A 55 13.39 -4.60 8.62
CA PHE A 55 13.99 -5.10 7.38
C PHE A 55 13.43 -6.50 7.02
N GLU A 56 13.44 -7.43 7.96
CA GLU A 56 12.87 -8.79 7.76
C GLU A 56 11.39 -8.73 7.39
N ASN A 57 10.62 -7.82 7.99
CA ASN A 57 9.22 -7.61 7.64
C ASN A 57 9.05 -7.01 6.24
N ALA A 58 9.90 -6.05 5.84
CA ALA A 58 9.87 -5.47 4.50
C ALA A 58 10.17 -6.54 3.44
N GLU A 59 11.22 -7.35 3.63
CA GLU A 59 11.55 -8.48 2.75
C GLU A 59 10.38 -9.47 2.64
N ARG A 60 9.72 -9.78 3.77
CA ARG A 60 8.53 -10.64 3.77
C ARG A 60 7.38 -10.02 2.97
N LEU A 61 7.13 -8.73 3.14
CA LEU A 61 6.07 -8.03 2.40
C LEU A 61 6.33 -8.05 0.89
N GLU A 62 7.57 -7.77 0.47
CA GLU A 62 7.95 -7.80 -0.94
C GLU A 62 7.85 -9.19 -1.55
N TYR A 63 8.30 -10.22 -0.83
CA TYR A 63 8.27 -11.59 -1.32
C TYR A 63 6.84 -12.13 -1.49
N PHE A 64 5.96 -11.91 -0.50
CA PHE A 64 4.63 -12.52 -0.49
C PHE A 64 3.53 -11.63 -1.08
N TYR A 65 3.67 -10.30 -1.04
CA TYR A 65 2.56 -9.38 -1.27
C TYR A 65 2.86 -8.28 -2.29
N SER A 66 3.91 -8.44 -3.11
CA SER A 66 4.26 -7.46 -4.14
C SER A 66 3.15 -7.18 -5.15
N TYR A 67 2.25 -8.14 -5.38
CA TYR A 67 1.07 -7.98 -6.23
C TYR A 67 0.06 -6.94 -5.72
N LEU A 68 0.12 -6.57 -4.44
CA LEU A 68 -0.74 -5.55 -3.85
C LEU A 68 -0.19 -4.14 -4.03
N PHE A 69 1.08 -3.98 -4.44
CA PHE A 69 1.72 -2.67 -4.49
C PHE A 69 1.39 -1.96 -5.80
N THR A 70 0.93 -0.72 -5.71
CA THR A 70 0.71 0.14 -6.88
C THR A 70 1.98 0.93 -7.24
N SER A 71 2.84 1.20 -6.25
CA SER A 71 4.13 1.84 -6.46
C SER A 71 5.19 1.34 -5.48
N ILE A 72 6.46 1.39 -5.92
CA ILE A 72 7.63 1.04 -5.13
C ILE A 72 8.59 2.21 -5.09
N ILE A 73 8.94 2.67 -3.89
CA ILE A 73 9.96 3.69 -3.67
C ILE A 73 11.19 3.04 -3.07
N ASN A 74 12.31 3.08 -3.81
CA ASN A 74 13.59 2.66 -3.28
C ASN A 74 14.10 3.72 -2.29
N LEU A 75 14.29 3.30 -1.04
CA LEU A 75 14.96 4.08 0.00
C LEU A 75 16.47 3.87 -0.13
N ASP A 76 17.14 4.89 -0.64
CA ASP A 76 18.59 5.05 -0.59
C ASP A 76 18.97 6.22 0.31
N SER A 77 20.26 6.38 0.58
CA SER A 77 20.77 7.41 1.49
C SER A 77 20.86 8.81 0.87
N SER A 78 20.56 8.96 -0.42
CA SER A 78 20.83 10.18 -1.19
C SER A 78 19.58 10.89 -1.69
N ILE A 79 18.41 10.23 -1.68
CA ILE A 79 17.20 10.78 -2.30
C ILE A 79 16.16 11.20 -1.26
N ASN A 80 15.54 12.36 -1.50
CA ASN A 80 14.37 12.85 -0.78
C ASN A 80 13.16 11.94 -1.07
N TRP A 81 13.04 10.85 -0.31
CA TRP A 81 11.97 9.87 -0.39
C TRP A 81 10.58 10.48 -0.19
N TYR A 82 10.49 11.59 0.54
CA TYR A 82 9.23 12.25 0.84
C TYR A 82 8.68 12.99 -0.38
N GLU A 83 9.53 13.68 -1.15
CA GLU A 83 9.09 14.28 -2.42
C GLU A 83 8.65 13.21 -3.42
N LYS A 84 9.41 12.10 -3.52
CA LYS A 84 9.01 10.95 -4.33
C LYS A 84 7.65 10.38 -3.90
N LEU A 85 7.40 10.26 -2.59
CA LEU A 85 6.14 9.80 -2.06
C LEU A 85 4.98 10.67 -2.53
N LYS A 86 5.09 11.99 -2.39
CA LYS A 86 4.05 12.94 -2.85
C LYS A 86 3.80 12.80 -4.35
N SER A 87 4.86 12.81 -5.15
CA SER A 87 4.73 12.66 -6.61
C SER A 87 4.12 11.32 -7.02
N GLN A 88 4.41 10.23 -6.29
CA GLN A 88 3.79 8.93 -6.55
C GLN A 88 2.31 8.91 -6.18
N ILE A 89 1.90 9.57 -5.10
CA ILE A 89 0.46 9.68 -4.76
C ILE A 89 -0.28 10.47 -5.84
N GLU A 90 0.27 11.61 -6.27
CA GLU A 90 -0.32 12.43 -7.33
C GLU A 90 -0.42 11.67 -8.65
N PHE A 91 0.67 11.00 -9.05
CA PHE A 91 0.69 10.18 -10.27
C PHE A 91 -0.35 9.05 -10.22
N GLN A 92 -0.39 8.28 -9.13
CA GLN A 92 -1.31 7.15 -8.99
C GLN A 92 -2.77 7.58 -8.88
N GLN A 93 -3.06 8.80 -8.43
CA GLN A 93 -4.42 9.34 -8.35
C GLN A 93 -5.00 9.69 -9.72
N GLU A 94 -4.15 10.00 -10.70
CA GLU A 94 -4.57 10.33 -12.08
C GLU A 94 -4.61 9.09 -13.00
N GLU A 95 -3.99 7.98 -12.59
CA GLU A 95 -3.96 6.75 -13.35
C GLU A 95 -5.34 6.07 -13.41
N SER A 96 -5.64 5.45 -14.55
CA SER A 96 -6.89 4.69 -14.71
C SER A 96 -6.84 3.38 -13.95
N ILE A 97 -7.88 3.09 -13.17
CA ILE A 97 -8.01 1.82 -12.45
C ILE A 97 -8.77 0.78 -13.28
N TRP A 98 -8.35 -0.48 -13.17
CA TRP A 98 -9.08 -1.61 -13.72
C TRP A 98 -10.27 -1.92 -12.84
N MET A 99 -11.48 -1.88 -13.41
CA MET A 99 -12.71 -2.30 -12.74
C MET A 99 -13.30 -3.51 -13.46
N SER A 100 -13.91 -4.42 -12.72
CA SER A 100 -14.71 -5.48 -13.33
C SER A 100 -15.94 -4.88 -14.01
N ASN A 101 -16.26 -5.33 -15.22
CA ASN A 101 -17.48 -4.92 -15.93
C ASN A 101 -18.77 -5.38 -15.21
N GLU A 102 -18.66 -6.30 -14.26
CA GLU A 102 -19.78 -6.78 -13.46
C GLU A 102 -19.90 -5.98 -12.16
N ARG A 103 -20.89 -5.10 -12.07
CA ARG A 103 -21.31 -4.52 -10.78
C ARG A 103 -22.01 -5.62 -9.99
N PHE A 104 -21.34 -6.13 -8.94
CA PHE A 104 -21.91 -7.17 -8.07
C PHE A 104 -23.20 -6.74 -7.35
N ILE A 105 -23.49 -5.43 -7.32
CA ILE A 105 -24.63 -4.83 -6.60
C ILE A 105 -26.00 -5.23 -7.19
N GLU A 106 -26.10 -5.61 -8.46
CA GLU A 106 -27.40 -5.96 -9.06
C GLU A 106 -27.77 -7.46 -8.94
N LYS A 107 -26.79 -8.37 -8.93
CA LYS A 107 -27.08 -9.81 -9.08
C LYS A 107 -27.65 -10.47 -7.81
N ASP A 108 -27.39 -9.92 -6.62
CA ASP A 108 -27.94 -10.49 -5.37
C ASP A 108 -29.31 -9.91 -4.99
N LEU A 109 -29.62 -8.68 -5.39
CA LEU A 109 -30.95 -8.09 -5.23
C LEU A 109 -31.96 -8.71 -6.21
N LEU A 110 -31.55 -8.94 -7.46
CA LEU A 110 -32.40 -9.56 -8.50
C LEU A 110 -32.71 -11.03 -8.23
N LYS A 111 -31.88 -11.75 -7.45
CA LYS A 111 -32.16 -13.14 -7.06
C LYS A 111 -33.14 -13.27 -5.88
N SER A 112 -33.37 -12.19 -5.12
CA SER A 112 -34.33 -12.23 -4.01
C SER A 112 -35.79 -12.12 -4.47
N ASP A 113 -36.02 -11.57 -5.67
CA ASP A 113 -37.34 -11.45 -6.29
C ASP A 113 -37.76 -12.70 -7.10
N GLU A 114 -36.85 -13.67 -7.31
CA GLU A 114 -37.17 -14.95 -7.98
C GLU A 114 -37.77 -16.02 -7.04
N TYR A 115 -37.90 -15.71 -5.75
CA TYR A 115 -38.44 -16.64 -4.73
C TYR A 115 -39.79 -16.20 -4.12
N PHE A 116 -40.51 -15.27 -4.75
CA PHE A 116 -41.91 -14.94 -4.44
C PHE A 116 -42.81 -15.06 -5.67
#